data_AF-A0A2I0XEA9-F1
#
_entry.id   AF-A0A2I0XEA9-F1
#
_cell.length_a   1.000
_cell.length_b   1.000
_cell.length_c   1.000
_cell.angle_alpha   90.00
_cell.angle_beta   90.00
_cell.angle_gamma   90.00
#
_symmetry.space_group_name_H-M   'P 1'
#
loop_
_entity.id
_entity.type
_entity.pdbx_description
1 polymer ?
#
loop_
_entity_poly.entity_id
_entity_poly.type
_entity_poly.pdbx_seq_one_letter_code
_entity_poly.pdbx_strand_id
1 'polypeptide(L)'
;MGAFGFSFLHWNGSQVEVQAILALRRFIQNWMLEFNDIIIEGDNNNVIELFRKTLLNKGEVKGGNLNWKELDLNNFKQVLFVYVNRDYNKLADMCANYAFFIFFWDVLYSNNVPPLFLC
;
A
#
# COMPACT_ATOMS: atom_id res chain seq x y z
N MET A 1 13.33 1.80 -9.55
CA MET A 1 11.91 1.55 -9.22
C MET A 1 11.62 2.31 -7.94
N GLY A 2 10.76 3.33 -8.01
CA GLY A 2 10.27 4.05 -6.83
C GLY A 2 8.79 3.75 -6.68
N ALA A 3 8.33 3.55 -5.45
CA ALA A 3 6.89 3.53 -5.15
C ALA A 3 6.60 4.71 -4.22
N PHE A 4 5.49 5.39 -4.49
CA PHE A 4 4.90 6.38 -3.60
C PHE A 4 5.83 7.53 -3.18
N GLY A 5 6.58 8.10 -4.14
CA GLY A 5 7.44 9.26 -3.88
C GLY A 5 8.68 8.96 -3.00
N PHE A 6 8.92 7.70 -2.64
CA PHE A 6 10.13 7.28 -1.95
C PHE A 6 11.13 6.69 -2.95
N SER A 7 12.34 7.24 -3.00
CA SER A 7 13.45 6.69 -3.79
C SER A 7 14.11 5.55 -3.02
N PHE A 8 13.52 4.36 -3.06
CA PHE A 8 14.17 3.16 -2.54
C PHE A 8 15.05 2.56 -3.63
N LEU A 9 16.37 2.48 -3.40
CA LEU A 9 17.28 1.71 -4.25
C LEU A 9 17.11 0.21 -3.92
N HIS A 10 15.98 -0.38 -4.29
CA HIS A 10 15.71 -1.80 -4.09
C HIS A 10 15.46 -2.50 -5.42
N TRP A 11 16.25 -3.55 -5.69
CA TRP A 11 16.19 -4.33 -6.93
C TRP A 11 15.07 -5.38 -6.93
N ASN A 12 14.28 -5.46 -5.85
CA ASN A 12 13.23 -6.46 -5.68
C ASN A 12 11.85 -5.79 -5.52
N GLY A 13 10.95 -6.02 -6.47
CA GLY A 13 9.59 -5.48 -6.47
C GLY A 13 8.80 -5.83 -5.19
N SER A 14 8.96 -7.05 -4.67
CA SER A 14 8.28 -7.46 -3.43
C SER A 14 8.73 -6.65 -2.21
N GLN A 15 9.99 -6.18 -2.16
CA GLN A 15 10.44 -5.30 -1.07
C GLN A 15 9.80 -3.91 -1.18
N VAL A 16 9.69 -3.38 -2.39
CA VAL A 16 9.05 -2.09 -2.66
C VAL A 16 7.57 -2.14 -2.25
N GLU A 17 6.88 -3.24 -2.56
CA GLU A 17 5.49 -3.42 -2.15
C GLU A 17 5.30 -3.56 -0.64
N VAL A 18 6.19 -4.29 0.05
CA VAL A 18 6.18 -4.35 1.52
C VAL A 18 6.35 -2.95 2.12
N GLN A 19 7.29 -2.15 1.59
CA GLN A 19 7.51 -0.78 2.04
C GLN A 19 6.30 0.12 1.75
N ALA A 20 5.64 -0.05 0.60
CA ALA A 20 4.44 0.70 0.25
C ALA A 20 3.31 0.45 1.27
N ILE A 21 3.09 -0.82 1.65
CA ILE A 21 2.10 -1.15 2.69
C ILE A 21 2.52 -0.57 4.04
N LEU A 22 3.78 -0.75 4.48
CA LEU A 22 4.26 -0.18 5.76
C LEU A 22 4.11 1.33 5.84
N ALA A 23 4.21 2.04 4.71
CA ALA A 23 4.07 3.49 4.64
C ALA A 23 2.61 3.98 4.72
N LEU A 24 1.60 3.10 4.64
CA LEU A 24 0.18 3.48 4.60
C LEU A 24 -0.23 4.36 5.79
N ARG A 25 0.36 4.15 6.98
CA ARG A 25 0.06 4.95 8.16
C ARG A 25 0.25 6.45 7.95
N ARG A 26 1.21 6.84 7.11
CA ARG A 26 1.51 8.23 6.78
C ARG A 26 0.43 8.90 5.95
N PHE A 27 -0.41 8.11 5.27
CA PHE A 27 -1.46 8.57 4.37
C PHE A 27 -2.87 8.42 4.97
N ILE A 28 -3.00 7.73 6.10
CA ILE A 28 -4.26 7.64 6.84
C ILE A 28 -4.61 9.03 7.41
N GLN A 29 -5.70 9.59 6.91
CA GLN A 29 -6.24 10.86 7.38
C GLN A 29 -7.28 10.65 8.49
N ASN A 30 -7.56 11.69 9.28
CA ASN A 30 -8.49 11.59 10.42
C ASN A 30 -9.88 11.10 10.02
N TRP A 31 -10.41 11.54 8.88
CA TRP A 31 -11.73 11.10 8.40
C TRP A 31 -11.78 9.61 8.07
N MET A 32 -10.64 9.00 7.69
CA MET A 32 -10.58 7.56 7.42
C MET A 32 -10.71 6.74 8.71
N LEU A 33 -10.34 7.32 9.86
CA LEU A 33 -10.45 6.68 11.17
C LEU A 33 -11.89 6.67 11.72
N GLU A 34 -12.82 7.38 11.06
CA GLU A 34 -14.25 7.31 11.38
C GLU A 34 -14.85 5.97 10.94
N PHE A 35 -14.16 5.23 10.06
CA PHE A 35 -14.54 3.89 9.64
C PHE A 35 -13.95 2.84 10.58
N ASN A 36 -14.77 1.82 10.89
CA ASN A 36 -14.35 0.75 11.78
C ASN A 36 -13.30 -0.17 11.14
N ASP A 37 -13.34 -0.35 9.82
CA ASP A 37 -12.62 -1.41 9.13
C ASP A 37 -11.88 -0.87 7.90
N ILE A 38 -10.75 -1.49 7.55
CA ILE A 38 -9.95 -1.16 6.38
C ILE A 38 -9.64 -2.41 5.55
N ILE A 39 -9.73 -2.26 4.23
CA ILE A 39 -9.34 -3.29 3.25
C ILE A 39 -8.10 -2.76 2.50
N ILE A 40 -7.05 -3.56 2.48
CA ILE A 40 -5.80 -3.28 1.77
C ILE A 40 -5.65 -4.29 0.65
N GLU A 41 -5.72 -3.80 -0.59
CA GLU A 41 -5.64 -4.61 -1.81
C GLU A 41 -4.25 -4.49 -2.44
N GLY A 42 -3.74 -5.60 -3.00
CA GLY A 42 -2.48 -5.61 -3.73
C GLY A 42 -2.38 -6.79 -4.70
N ASP A 43 -1.55 -6.64 -5.73
CA ASP A 43 -1.41 -7.61 -6.83
C ASP A 43 -0.23 -8.58 -6.68
N ASN A 44 0.45 -8.57 -5.54
CA ASN A 44 1.46 -9.56 -5.21
C ASN A 44 0.98 -10.47 -4.08
N ASN A 45 0.53 -11.66 -4.48
CA ASN A 45 -0.02 -12.63 -3.56
C ASN A 45 0.96 -13.01 -2.44
N ASN A 46 2.27 -13.06 -2.71
CA ASN A 46 3.27 -13.40 -1.70
C ASN A 46 3.36 -12.32 -0.61
N VAL A 47 3.28 -11.04 -0.99
CA VAL A 47 3.29 -9.90 -0.07
C VAL A 47 1.98 -9.88 0.74
N ILE A 48 0.83 -10.01 0.09
CA ILE A 48 -0.46 -10.07 0.77
C ILE A 48 -0.51 -11.23 1.78
N GLU A 49 -0.03 -12.41 1.39
CA GLU A 49 0.00 -13.57 2.27
C GLU A 49 0.97 -13.39 3.45
N LEU A 50 2.09 -12.69 3.25
CA LEU A 50 2.98 -12.29 4.34
C LEU A 50 2.21 -11.45 5.36
N PHE A 51 1.52 -10.38 4.94
CA PHE A 51 0.77 -9.51 5.86
C PHE A 51 -0.40 -10.23 6.55
N ARG A 52 -1.12 -11.10 5.84
CA ARG A 52 -2.16 -11.95 6.44
C ARG A 52 -1.61 -12.80 7.57
N LYS A 53 -0.50 -13.51 7.32
CA LYS A 53 0.16 -14.34 8.34
C LYS A 53 0.68 -13.51 9.51
N THR A 54 1.26 -12.33 9.25
CA THR A 54 1.71 -11.43 10.31
C THR A 54 0.55 -10.97 11.21
N LEU A 55 -0.58 -10.59 10.61
CA LEU A 55 -1.76 -10.11 11.34
C LEU A 55 -2.40 -11.23 12.18
N LEU A 56 -2.50 -12.44 11.61
CA LEU A 56 -3.05 -13.62 12.29
C LEU A 56 -2.15 -14.08 13.45
N ASN A 57 -0.83 -13.96 13.30
CA ASN A 57 0.14 -14.47 14.27
C ASN A 57 0.66 -13.42 15.27
N LYS A 58 0.08 -12.20 15.32
CA LYS A 58 0.36 -11.07 16.25
C LYS A 58 1.71 -11.12 17.01
N GLY A 59 2.85 -11.29 16.31
CA GLY A 59 4.17 -11.23 16.95
C GLY A 59 5.26 -12.18 16.44
N GLU A 60 4.97 -13.27 15.71
CA GLU A 60 5.99 -14.26 15.34
C GLU A 60 6.37 -14.32 13.85
N VAL A 61 6.48 -13.17 13.17
CA VAL A 61 7.10 -13.16 11.84
C VAL A 61 8.61 -13.05 11.99
N LYS A 62 9.26 -14.21 12.08
CA LYS A 62 10.71 -14.38 11.94
C LYS A 62 11.09 -14.16 10.47
N GLY A 63 11.18 -12.91 10.05
CA GLY A 63 11.44 -12.56 8.66
C GLY A 63 11.94 -11.15 8.49
N GLY A 64 13.26 -10.97 8.64
CA GLY A 64 13.98 -9.77 8.23
C GLY A 64 13.76 -8.54 9.12
N ASN A 65 14.66 -7.57 8.96
CA ASN A 65 14.75 -6.29 9.67
C ASN A 65 13.62 -5.32 9.28
N LEU A 66 12.36 -5.80 9.22
CA LEU A 66 11.18 -5.01 8.83
C LEU A 66 10.59 -4.36 10.08
N ASN A 67 10.46 -3.04 10.05
CA ASN A 67 9.89 -2.26 11.14
C ASN A 67 8.35 -2.27 11.07
N TRP A 68 7.74 -3.37 11.48
CA TRP A 68 6.27 -3.55 11.47
C TRP A 68 5.51 -2.51 12.30
N LYS A 69 6.20 -1.76 13.18
CA LYS A 69 5.62 -0.63 13.92
C LYS A 69 5.17 0.51 13.00
N GLU A 70 5.72 0.61 11.79
CA GLU A 70 5.38 1.69 10.85
C GLU A 70 3.98 1.56 10.27
N LEU A 71 3.45 0.34 10.16
CA LEU A 71 2.11 0.11 9.62
C LEU A 71 0.98 0.53 10.59
N ASP A 72 1.20 0.39 11.90
CA ASP A 72 0.24 0.58 13.01
C ASP A 72 -1.22 0.89 12.60
N LEU A 73 -1.99 -0.16 12.34
CA LEU A 73 -3.40 -0.11 11.96
C LEU A 73 -4.35 -0.40 13.14
N ASN A 74 -3.88 -0.26 14.38
CA ASN A 74 -4.65 -0.60 15.58
C ASN A 74 -5.92 0.26 15.76
N ASN A 75 -6.01 1.38 15.05
CA ASN A 75 -7.20 2.24 15.05
C ASN A 75 -8.39 1.61 14.32
N PHE A 76 -8.16 0.59 13.48
CA PHE A 76 -9.22 -0.16 12.82
C PHE A 76 -9.55 -1.43 13.60
N LYS A 77 -10.84 -1.70 13.78
CA LYS A 77 -11.37 -2.91 14.39
C LYS A 77 -11.06 -4.15 13.55
N GLN A 78 -11.19 -4.05 12.23
CA GLN A 78 -10.82 -5.11 11.29
C GLN A 78 -9.89 -4.56 10.20
N VAL A 79 -8.82 -5.32 9.92
CA VAL A 79 -7.92 -5.08 8.80
C VAL A 79 -7.95 -6.32 7.92
N LEU A 80 -8.31 -6.15 6.65
CA LEU A 80 -8.33 -7.23 5.66
C LEU A 80 -7.28 -6.98 4.59
N PHE A 81 -6.41 -7.95 4.35
CA PHE A 81 -5.50 -7.93 3.20
C PHE A 81 -6.08 -8.80 2.09
N VAL A 82 -6.20 -8.27 0.87
CA VAL A 82 -6.82 -8.95 -0.28
C VAL A 82 -5.87 -8.96 -1.46
N TYR A 83 -5.68 -10.14 -2.03
CA TYR A 83 -5.00 -10.27 -3.31
C TYR A 83 -6.01 -9.97 -4.42
N VAL A 84 -5.61 -9.08 -5.32
CA VAL A 84 -6.37 -8.75 -6.53
C VAL A 84 -5.51 -9.05 -7.76
N ASN A 85 -6.12 -9.47 -8.87
CA ASN A 85 -5.37 -9.60 -10.12
C ASN A 85 -4.85 -8.21 -10.54
N ARG A 86 -3.63 -8.14 -11.08
CA ARG A 86 -3.01 -6.91 -11.59
C ARG A 86 -3.92 -6.11 -12.53
N ASP A 87 -4.72 -6.80 -13.35
CA ASP A 87 -5.68 -6.16 -14.26
C ASP A 87 -6.77 -5.36 -13.54
N TYR A 88 -7.01 -5.65 -12.25
CA TYR A 88 -7.92 -4.91 -11.38
C TYR A 88 -7.19 -3.93 -10.44
N ASN A 89 -5.85 -3.92 -10.44
CA ASN A 89 -5.01 -3.01 -9.64
C ASN A 89 -4.30 -1.94 -10.50
N LYS A 90 -4.84 -1.65 -11.69
CA LYS A 90 -4.20 -0.76 -12.69
C LYS A 90 -3.89 0.63 -12.16
N LEU A 91 -4.74 1.17 -11.28
CA LEU A 91 -4.52 2.49 -10.69
C LEU A 91 -3.26 2.53 -9.82
N ALA A 92 -3.07 1.54 -8.95
CA ALA A 92 -1.90 1.47 -8.10
C ALA A 92 -0.63 1.16 -8.90
N ASP A 93 -0.71 0.25 -9.89
CA ASP A 93 0.40 -0.05 -10.80
C ASP A 93 0.84 1.20 -11.58
N MET A 94 -0.12 1.95 -12.12
CA MET A 94 0.16 3.22 -12.78
C MET A 94 0.79 4.22 -11.79
N CYS A 95 0.22 4.43 -10.61
CA CYS A 95 0.80 5.32 -9.60
C CYS A 95 2.24 4.93 -9.21
N ALA A 96 2.53 3.64 -9.08
CA ALA A 96 3.88 3.15 -8.80
C ALA A 96 4.85 3.44 -9.97
N ASN A 97 4.42 3.18 -11.21
CA ASN A 97 5.21 3.48 -12.40
C ASN A 97 5.46 4.99 -12.59
N TYR A 98 4.47 5.83 -12.27
CA TYR A 98 4.56 7.29 -12.38
C TYR A 98 5.28 7.95 -11.21
N ALA A 99 5.34 7.33 -10.03
CA ALA A 99 6.10 7.83 -8.89
C ALA A 99 7.61 7.97 -9.20
N PHE A 100 8.11 7.29 -10.23
CA PHE A 100 9.44 7.51 -10.79
C PHE A 100 9.68 8.96 -11.26
N PHE A 101 8.62 9.68 -11.65
CA PHE A 101 8.67 11.04 -12.17
C PHE A 101 8.23 12.12 -11.14
N ILE A 102 8.11 11.77 -9.85
CA ILE A 102 7.70 12.67 -8.75
C ILE A 102 6.25 13.14 -8.91
N PHE A 103 5.30 12.36 -8.40
CA PHE A 103 3.88 12.69 -8.41
C PHE A 103 3.25 12.45 -7.03
N PHE A 104 2.34 13.35 -6.62
CA PHE A 104 1.54 13.24 -5.38
C PHE A 104 0.06 13.41 -5.73
N TRP A 105 -0.79 12.44 -5.34
CA TRP A 105 -2.23 12.50 -5.54
C TRP A 105 -2.89 13.08 -4.29
N ASP A 106 -3.09 14.40 -4.25
CA ASP A 106 -3.59 15.06 -3.03
C ASP A 106 -5.12 15.16 -2.98
N VAL A 107 -5.86 15.12 -4.11
CA VAL A 107 -7.32 15.39 -4.07
C VAL A 107 -8.14 14.74 -5.19
N LEU A 108 -9.31 14.18 -4.81
CA LEU A 108 -10.43 13.75 -5.67
C LEU A 108 -11.26 14.94 -6.23
N TYR A 109 -10.62 15.96 -6.81
CA TYR A 109 -11.36 16.88 -7.68
C TYR A 109 -11.25 16.35 -9.11
N SER A 110 -12.38 15.95 -9.69
CA SER A 110 -12.47 15.33 -11.02
C SER A 110 -11.78 16.11 -12.15
N ASN A 111 -11.53 17.41 -11.93
CA ASN A 111 -10.92 18.29 -12.92
C ASN A 111 -9.39 18.17 -13.02
N ASN A 112 -8.73 17.50 -12.07
CA ASN A 112 -7.27 17.32 -12.06
C ASN A 112 -6.83 15.87 -12.28
N VAL A 113 -7.76 14.98 -12.64
CA VAL A 113 -7.46 13.60 -13.03
C VAL A 113 -6.74 13.67 -14.38
N PRO A 114 -5.46 13.28 -14.49
CA PRO A 114 -4.78 13.28 -15.79
C PRO A 114 -5.57 12.41 -16.78
N PRO A 115 -5.70 12.81 -18.06
CA PRO A 115 -6.53 12.08 -19.04
C PRO A 115 -6.22 10.59 -19.15
N LEU A 116 -4.99 10.20 -18.81
CA LEU A 116 -4.52 8.82 -18.79
C LEU A 116 -5.24 7.91 -17.75
N PHE A 117 -5.94 8.49 -16.78
CA PHE A 117 -6.71 7.77 -15.75
C PHE A 117 -8.18 7.53 -16.15
N LEU A 118 -8.62 8.04 -17.31
CA LEU A 118 -10.01 7.92 -17.80
C LEU A 118 -10.19 6.82 -18.87
N CYS A 119 -9.21 5.91 -19.01
CA CYS A 119 -9.20 4.83 -19.99
C CYS A 119 -9.75 3.51 -19.43
#